data_AF-A0A4Z0A3I7-F1
#
_entry.id   AF-A0A4Z0A3I7-F1
#
_cell.length_a   1.000
_cell.length_b   1.000
_cell.length_c   1.000
_cell.angle_alpha   90.00
_cell.angle_beta   90.00
_cell.angle_gamma   90.00
#
_symmetry.space_group_name_H-M   'P 1'
#
loop_
_entity.id
_entity.type
_entity.pdbx_description
1 polymer ?
#
loop_
_entity_poly.entity_id
_entity_poly.type
_entity_poly.pdbx_seq_one_letter_code
_entity_poly.pdbx_strand_id
1 'polypeptide(L)'
;MIYLGIRMVNTLESYWGPDAAEFRPSRWLDHSGDGSTPKFDLNKPTGKDYTFAFQSFLSGSHAYLGRAMAMIEIKMMLGSLIRSLAFSPAYDGQVASPSTGVTMSE
;
A
#
# COMPACT_ATOMS: atom_id res chain seq x y z
N MET A 1 -11.81 15.76 -20.71
CA MET A 1 -11.55 15.51 -19.28
C MET A 1 -10.90 14.15 -19.15
N ILE A 2 -9.79 14.03 -18.42
CA ILE A 2 -9.04 12.77 -18.25
C ILE A 2 -9.23 12.31 -16.80
N TYR A 3 -9.60 11.04 -16.62
CA TYR A 3 -9.74 10.41 -15.31
C TYR A 3 -8.55 9.49 -15.04
N LEU A 4 -7.94 9.62 -13.86
CA LEU A 4 -6.89 8.73 -13.39
C LEU A 4 -7.47 7.77 -12.33
N GLY A 5 -7.56 6.49 -12.69
CA GLY A 5 -8.07 5.45 -11.80
C GLY A 5 -7.01 4.99 -10.78
N ILE A 6 -6.62 5.84 -9.82
CA ILE A 6 -5.55 5.54 -8.84
C ILE A 6 -5.81 4.21 -8.11
N ARG A 7 -7.03 4.02 -7.58
CA ARG A 7 -7.42 2.79 -6.90
C ARG A 7 -7.31 1.57 -7.81
N MET A 8 -7.76 1.69 -9.06
CA MET A 8 -7.72 0.61 -10.04
C MET A 8 -6.27 0.19 -10.32
N VAL A 9 -5.36 1.14 -10.57
CA VAL A 9 -3.95 0.83 -10.85
C VAL A 9 -3.29 0.18 -9.63
N ASN A 10 -3.57 0.69 -8.43
CA ASN A 10 -3.04 0.13 -7.18
C ASN A 10 -3.59 -1.27 -6.83
N THR A 11 -4.63 -1.75 -7.52
CA THR A 11 -5.20 -3.10 -7.33
C THR A 11 -5.25 -3.89 -8.64
N LEU A 12 -4.50 -3.48 -9.67
CA LEU A 12 -4.51 -4.15 -10.97
C LEU A 12 -3.66 -5.43 -10.94
N GLU A 13 -4.28 -6.57 -11.22
CA GLU A 13 -3.63 -7.88 -11.15
C GLU A 13 -2.41 -8.02 -12.06
N SER A 14 -2.36 -7.31 -13.20
CA SER A 14 -1.20 -7.34 -14.11
C SER A 14 0.09 -6.82 -13.46
N TYR A 15 -0.04 -5.88 -12.52
CA TYR A 15 1.08 -5.36 -11.73
C TYR A 15 1.26 -6.12 -10.42
N TRP A 16 0.17 -6.29 -9.67
CA TRP A 16 0.25 -6.76 -8.28
C TRP A 16 0.02 -8.27 -8.14
N GLY A 17 -0.36 -8.99 -9.19
CA GLY A 17 -0.66 -10.43 -9.13
C GLY A 17 -2.12 -10.73 -8.79
N PRO A 18 -2.51 -12.01 -8.74
CA PRO A 18 -3.91 -12.43 -8.60
C PRO A 18 -4.55 -12.01 -7.26
N ASP A 19 -3.73 -11.82 -6.23
CA ASP A 19 -4.12 -11.36 -4.89
C ASP A 19 -3.98 -9.83 -4.73
N ALA A 20 -4.15 -9.06 -5.82
CA ALA A 20 -4.01 -7.60 -5.82
C ALA A 20 -5.09 -6.87 -4.99
N ALA A 21 -6.28 -7.46 -4.88
CA ALA A 21 -7.39 -6.91 -4.11
C ALA A 21 -7.33 -7.26 -2.61
N GLU A 22 -6.43 -8.17 -2.22
CA GLU A 22 -6.32 -8.66 -0.84
C GLU A 22 -5.37 -7.80 0.01
N PHE A 23 -5.71 -7.61 1.27
CA PHE A 23 -4.81 -7.00 2.25
C PHE A 23 -3.72 -8.02 2.66
N ARG A 24 -2.60 -8.04 1.93
CA ARG A 24 -1.47 -8.96 2.18
C ARG A 24 -0.18 -8.19 2.50
N PRO A 25 0.08 -7.80 3.76
CA PRO A 25 1.29 -7.06 4.14
C PRO A 25 2.60 -7.78 3.82
N SER A 26 2.61 -9.11 3.90
CA SER A 26 3.78 -9.94 3.59
C SER A 26 4.29 -9.78 2.16
N ARG A 27 3.45 -9.30 1.22
CA ARG A 27 3.82 -9.01 -0.16
C ARG A 27 5.08 -8.15 -0.29
N TRP A 28 5.22 -7.16 0.60
CA TRP A 28 6.35 -6.22 0.57
C TRP A 28 7.65 -6.82 1.12
N LEU A 29 7.56 -8.00 1.75
CA LEU A 29 8.69 -8.77 2.25
C LEU A 29 9.11 -9.87 1.26
N ASP A 30 8.30 -10.16 0.24
CA ASP A 30 8.64 -11.15 -0.78
C ASP A 30 9.87 -10.68 -1.57
N HIS A 31 10.83 -11.58 -1.77
CA HIS A 31 11.99 -11.34 -2.63
C HIS A 31 11.78 -11.97 -4.02
N SER A 32 12.50 -11.47 -5.03
CA SER A 32 12.61 -12.11 -6.34
C SER A 32 13.18 -13.52 -6.24
N GLY A 33 13.06 -14.32 -7.31
CA GLY A 33 13.49 -15.72 -7.32
C GLY A 33 14.98 -15.96 -7.03
N ASP A 34 15.80 -14.91 -7.03
CA ASP A 34 17.22 -14.94 -6.64
C ASP A 34 17.46 -14.61 -5.15
N GLY A 35 16.40 -14.32 -4.39
CA GLY A 35 16.43 -13.95 -2.97
C GLY A 35 17.12 -12.61 -2.66
N SER A 36 17.63 -11.90 -3.67
CA SER A 36 18.54 -10.77 -3.47
C SER A 36 17.82 -9.41 -3.47
N THR A 37 16.70 -9.33 -4.19
CA THR A 37 16.00 -8.07 -4.44
C THR A 37 14.55 -8.16 -3.96
N PRO A 38 14.00 -7.16 -3.25
CA PRO A 38 12.57 -7.13 -2.95
C PRO A 38 11.77 -7.19 -4.24
N LYS A 39 10.76 -8.07 -4.28
CA LYS A 39 9.88 -8.25 -5.45
C LYS A 39 9.16 -6.97 -5.85
N PHE A 40 8.91 -6.10 -4.87
CA PHE A 40 8.31 -4.78 -5.04
C PHE A 40 9.21 -3.71 -4.41
N ASP A 41 10.28 -3.32 -5.10
CA ASP A 41 11.08 -2.16 -4.72
C ASP A 41 10.51 -0.90 -5.40
N LEU A 42 9.90 -0.01 -4.62
CA LEU A 42 9.36 1.26 -5.11
C LEU A 42 10.46 2.29 -5.45
N ASN A 43 11.72 2.01 -5.11
CA ASN A 43 12.86 2.91 -5.32
C ASN A 43 13.84 2.38 -6.37
N LYS A 44 13.64 1.16 -6.90
CA LYS A 44 14.48 0.58 -7.95
C LYS A 44 13.64 -0.12 -9.02
N PRO A 45 14.00 -0.02 -10.31
CA PRO A 45 13.34 -0.76 -11.37
C PRO A 45 13.62 -2.27 -11.19
N THR A 46 12.61 -3.04 -10.83
CA THR A 46 12.70 -4.48 -10.57
C THR A 46 12.14 -5.28 -11.75
N GLY A 47 12.80 -5.23 -12.92
CA GLY A 47 12.53 -6.08 -14.10
C GLY A 47 11.16 -5.91 -14.80
N LYS A 48 10.13 -5.45 -14.08
CA LYS A 48 8.90 -4.85 -14.58
C LYS A 48 8.92 -3.38 -14.12
N ASP A 49 8.54 -2.46 -15.00
CA ASP A 49 8.49 -1.03 -14.68
C ASP A 49 7.34 -0.73 -13.70
N TYR A 50 7.57 -0.95 -12.41
CA TYR A 50 6.66 -0.55 -11.33
C TYR A 50 6.71 0.96 -11.04
N THR A 51 7.56 1.70 -11.76
CA THR A 51 7.76 3.16 -11.63
C THR A 51 6.43 3.93 -11.60
N PHE A 52 5.42 3.46 -12.33
CA PHE A 52 4.09 4.06 -12.37
C PHE A 52 2.98 3.16 -11.81
N ALA A 53 3.30 1.98 -11.27
CA ALA A 53 2.30 1.09 -10.69
C ALA A 53 1.80 1.58 -9.34
N PHE A 54 2.66 2.24 -8.54
CA PHE A 54 2.30 2.76 -7.23
C PHE A 54 1.85 4.22 -7.29
N GLN A 55 0.53 4.44 -7.39
CA GLN A 55 -0.07 5.76 -7.64
C GLN A 55 -0.56 6.50 -6.37
N SER A 56 -0.31 5.95 -5.17
CA SER A 56 -0.80 6.54 -3.90
C SER A 56 -0.22 7.94 -3.60
N PHE A 57 0.93 8.28 -4.17
CA PHE A 57 1.54 9.61 -4.09
C PHE A 57 1.73 10.26 -5.46
N LEU A 58 1.03 9.77 -6.49
CA LEU A 58 1.23 10.11 -7.90
C LEU A 58 2.69 9.89 -8.33
N SER A 59 3.03 10.32 -9.55
CA SER A 59 4.38 10.18 -10.10
C SER A 59 4.69 11.33 -11.07
N GLY A 60 5.97 11.53 -11.40
CA GLY A 60 6.41 12.59 -12.31
C GLY A 60 6.24 14.00 -11.73
N SER A 61 5.86 14.96 -12.57
CA SER A 61 5.71 16.38 -12.18
C SER A 61 4.61 16.64 -11.15
N HIS A 62 3.70 15.69 -10.96
CA HIS A 62 2.60 15.77 -9.99
C HIS A 62 2.83 14.87 -8.77
N ALA A 63 4.02 14.30 -8.61
CA ALA A 63 4.35 13.51 -7.44
C ALA A 63 4.19 14.36 -6.16
N TYR A 64 3.56 13.78 -5.14
CA TYR A 64 3.40 14.46 -3.86
C TYR A 64 4.75 14.63 -3.16
N LEU A 65 5.17 15.88 -3.00
CA LEU A 65 6.47 16.24 -2.40
C LEU A 65 6.61 15.72 -0.96
N GLY A 66 5.50 15.65 -0.22
CA GLY A 66 5.46 15.19 1.17
C GLY A 66 5.46 13.67 1.36
N ARG A 67 5.67 12.86 0.31
CA ARG A 67 5.65 11.38 0.39
C ARG A 67 6.52 10.85 1.53
N ALA A 68 7.75 11.35 1.67
CA ALA A 68 8.66 10.90 2.70
C ALA A 68 8.12 11.22 4.12
N MET A 69 7.57 12.42 4.31
CA MET A 69 6.99 12.85 5.57
C MET A 69 5.78 11.98 5.95
N ALA A 70 4.82 11.82 5.04
CA ALA A 70 3.63 11.01 5.28
C ALA A 70 3.97 9.55 5.65
N MET A 71 4.99 8.97 5.00
CA MET A 71 5.47 7.63 5.34
C MET A 71 6.13 7.56 6.72
N ILE A 72 6.87 8.59 7.13
CA ILE A 72 7.46 8.66 8.48
C ILE A 72 6.35 8.77 9.53
N GLU A 73 5.40 9.68 9.33
CA GLU A 73 4.27 9.89 10.25
C GLU A 73 3.47 8.61 10.47
N ILE A 74 3.09 7.91 9.39
CA ILE A 74 2.35 6.64 9.50
C ILE A 74 3.16 5.58 10.24
N LYS A 75 4.47 5.48 9.97
CA LYS A 75 5.34 4.51 10.68
C LYS A 75 5.44 4.83 12.17
N MET A 76 5.61 6.11 12.52
CA MET A 76 5.70 6.55 13.91
C MET A 76 4.38 6.32 14.66
N MET A 77 3.25 6.69 14.05
CA MET A 77 1.92 6.44 14.61
C MET A 77 1.66 4.95 14.78
N LEU A 78 1.88 4.14 13.75
CA LEU A 78 1.66 2.69 13.79
C LEU A 78 2.56 2.02 14.85
N GLY A 79 3.83 2.39 14.92
CA GLY A 79 4.76 1.89 15.92
C GLY A 79 4.34 2.24 17.35
N SER A 80 3.86 3.46 17.57
CA SER A 80 3.31 3.87 18.88
C SER A 80 2.03 3.11 19.22
N LEU A 81 1.13 2.93 18.25
CA LEU A 81 -0.16 2.27 18.43
C LEU A 81 0.03 0.80 18.80
N ILE A 82 0.84 0.06 18.06
CA ILE A 82 1.10 -1.37 18.31
C ILE A 82 1.83 -1.57 19.64
N ARG A 83 2.70 -0.64 20.03
CA ARG A 83 3.41 -0.72 21.32
C ARG A 83 2.49 -0.46 22.51
N SER A 84 1.56 0.49 22.38
CA SER A 84 0.78 0.98 23.50
C SER A 84 -0.60 0.32 23.65
N LEU A 85 -1.12 -0.31 22.60
CA LEU A 85 -2.48 -0.85 22.56
C LEU A 85 -2.51 -2.31 22.11
N ALA A 86 -3.47 -3.06 22.64
CA ALA A 86 -3.88 -4.35 22.10
C ALA A 86 -5.14 -4.16 21.25
N PHE A 87 -5.12 -4.69 20.03
CA PHE A 87 -6.23 -4.60 19.10
C PHE A 87 -7.04 -5.88 19.11
N SER A 88 -8.37 -5.76 19.12
CA SER A 88 -9.29 -6.87 18.94
C SER A 88 -10.48 -6.43 18.08
N PRO A 89 -11.13 -7.35 17.36
CA PRO A 89 -12.37 -7.04 16.65
C PRO A 89 -13.44 -6.52 17.61
N ALA A 90 -14.28 -5.60 17.13
CA ALA A 90 -15.42 -5.08 17.89
C ALA A 90 -16.50 -6.15 18.09
N TYR A 91 -16.61 -7.13 17.18
CA TYR A 91 -17.53 -8.26 17.26
C TYR A 91 -16.98 -9.48 16.50
N ASP A 92 -17.48 -10.66 16.86
CA ASP A 92 -17.11 -11.92 16.21
C ASP A 92 -17.49 -11.91 14.72
N GLY A 93 -16.54 -12.24 13.86
CA GLY A 93 -16.73 -12.25 12.41
C GLY A 93 -16.66 -10.86 11.74
N GLN A 94 -16.16 -9.83 12.42
CA GLN A 94 -15.92 -8.53 11.79
C GLN A 94 -15.03 -8.66 10.54
N VAL A 95 -15.56 -8.19 9.40
CA VAL A 95 -14.84 -8.11 8.13
C VAL A 95 -14.45 -6.66 7.86
N ALA A 96 -13.19 -6.43 7.53
CA ALA A 96 -12.74 -5.10 7.11
C ALA A 96 -13.42 -4.70 5.79
N SER A 97 -14.18 -3.61 5.79
CA SER A 97 -14.77 -3.02 4.60
C SER A 97 -14.04 -1.71 4.27
N PRO A 98 -12.90 -1.77 3.55
CA PRO A 98 -12.15 -0.57 3.20
C PRO A 98 -12.97 0.31 2.24
N SER A 99 -13.40 1.47 2.72
CA SER A 99 -13.97 2.53 1.89
C SER A 99 -12.86 3.50 1.43
N THR A 100 -13.18 4.46 0.57
CA THR A 100 -12.21 5.43 0.03
C THR A 100 -11.78 6.50 1.05
N GLY A 101 -12.01 6.28 2.35
CA GLY A 101 -11.63 7.18 3.44
C GLY A 101 -11.61 6.49 4.81
N VAL A 102 -11.29 7.25 5.86
CA VAL A 102 -11.40 6.78 7.25
C VAL A 102 -12.88 6.75 7.62
N THR A 103 -13.49 5.57 7.63
CA THR A 103 -14.86 5.40 8.13
C THR A 103 -14.77 5.00 9.60
N MET A 104 -14.95 5.96 10.49
CA MET A 104 -15.45 5.67 11.83
C MET A 104 -16.97 5.64 11.68
N SER A 105 -17.55 4.44 11.58
CA SER A 105 -18.99 4.29 11.79
C SER A 105 -19.22 4.34 13.29
N GLU A 106 -20.00 5.33 13.74
CA GLU A 106 -20.63 5.30 15.07
C GLU A 106 -21.52 4.06 15.22
#